data_AF-A0A5C1QLB3-F1
#
_entry.id   AF-A0A5C1QLB3-F1
#
_cell.length_a   1.000
_cell.length_b   1.000
_cell.length_c   1.000
_cell.angle_alpha   90.00
_cell.angle_beta   90.00
_cell.angle_gamma   90.00
#
_symmetry.space_group_name_H-M   'P 1'
#
loop_
_entity.id
_entity.type
_entity.pdbx_description
1 polymer ?
#
loop_
_entity_poly.entity_id
_entity_poly.type
_entity_poly.pdbx_seq_one_letter_code
_entity_poly.pdbx_strand_id
1 'polypeptide(L)'
;MTVQQWITQQPQSLQMEIWKRISHFLNNRELMYIMQEVAQGRDLMTLHNELSLFEKYQIDMLRMMEIIRHRYPDEVVMDTSQWLSEENTFQ
;
A
#
# COMPACT_ATOMS: atom_id res chain seq x y z
N MET A 1 -10.40 2.11 -9.95
CA MET A 1 -10.20 1.49 -8.62
C MET A 1 -8.92 2.06 -8.04
N THR A 2 -8.83 2.29 -6.72
CA THR A 2 -7.62 2.85 -6.08
C THR A 2 -6.74 1.76 -5.47
N VAL A 3 -5.45 2.04 -5.24
CA VAL A 3 -4.52 1.14 -4.54
C VAL A 3 -5.13 0.63 -3.22
N GLN A 4 -5.75 1.53 -2.46
CA GLN A 4 -6.42 1.19 -1.21
C GLN A 4 -7.55 0.17 -1.42
N GLN A 5 -8.39 0.37 -2.44
CA GLN A 5 -9.47 -0.57 -2.78
C GLN A 5 -8.95 -1.93 -3.26
N TRP A 6 -7.79 -1.97 -3.91
CA TRP A 6 -7.15 -3.22 -4.30
C TRP A 6 -6.64 -3.99 -3.07
N ILE A 7 -6.01 -3.29 -2.12
CA ILE A 7 -5.51 -3.89 -0.87
C ILE A 7 -6.68 -4.48 -0.07
N THR A 8 -7.78 -3.73 0.12
CA THR A 8 -8.90 -4.20 0.95
C THR A 8 -9.63 -5.42 0.40
N GLN A 9 -9.43 -5.75 -0.88
CA GLN A 9 -9.97 -6.95 -1.52
C GLN A 9 -9.05 -8.17 -1.42
N GLN A 10 -7.81 -8.00 -0.95
CA GLN A 10 -6.89 -9.12 -0.75
C GLN A 10 -7.24 -9.92 0.52
N PRO A 11 -6.76 -11.17 0.66
CA PRO A 11 -6.88 -11.92 1.90
C PRO A 11 -6.24 -11.18 3.08
N GLN A 12 -6.79 -11.32 4.30
CA GLN A 12 -6.32 -10.58 5.48
C GLN A 12 -4.83 -10.79 5.80
N SER A 13 -4.30 -12.00 5.56
CA SER A 13 -2.88 -12.32 5.68
C SER A 13 -2.02 -11.45 4.76
N LEU A 14 -2.43 -11.35 3.49
CA LEU A 14 -1.75 -10.59 2.46
C LEU A 14 -1.88 -9.07 2.70
N GLN A 15 -3.06 -8.60 3.14
CA GLN A 15 -3.25 -7.22 3.56
C GLN A 15 -2.23 -6.81 4.63
N MET A 16 -2.04 -7.64 5.65
CA MET A 16 -1.08 -7.38 6.72
C MET A 16 0.37 -7.31 6.20
N GLU A 17 0.76 -8.20 5.29
CA GLU A 17 2.10 -8.15 4.68
C GLU A 17 2.28 -6.87 3.84
N ILE A 18 1.27 -6.51 3.04
CA ILE A 18 1.27 -5.27 2.27
C ILE A 18 1.48 -4.07 3.21
N TRP A 19 0.67 -3.94 4.27
CA TRP A 19 0.79 -2.84 5.23
C TRP A 19 2.16 -2.76 5.92
N LYS A 20 2.75 -3.91 6.28
CA LYS A 20 4.12 -3.95 6.81
C LYS A 20 5.15 -3.45 5.79
N ARG A 21 4.97 -3.73 4.51
CA ARG A 21 5.87 -3.21 3.46
C ARG A 21 5.65 -1.71 3.26
N ILE A 22 4.41 -1.24 3.27
CA ILE A 22 4.07 0.18 3.16
C ILE A 22 4.76 0.99 4.25
N SER A 23 4.78 0.48 5.49
CA SER A 23 5.43 1.19 6.59
C SER A 23 6.93 1.42 6.39
N HIS A 24 7.60 0.69 5.49
CA HIS A 24 9.01 0.93 5.15
C HIS A 24 9.22 2.16 4.25
N PHE A 25 8.19 2.63 3.55
CA PHE A 25 8.28 3.85 2.72
C PHE A 25 8.15 5.13 3.55
N LEU A 26 7.65 5.00 4.79
CA LEU A 26 7.53 6.12 5.72
C LEU A 26 8.90 6.67 6.08
N ASN A 27 9.06 7.99 6.02
CA ASN A 27 10.23 8.61 6.61
C ASN A 27 10.16 8.56 8.14
N ASN A 28 11.28 8.79 8.82
CA ASN A 28 11.37 8.69 10.29
C ASN A 28 10.34 9.56 11.03
N ARG A 29 9.94 10.72 10.48
CA ARG A 29 8.94 11.58 11.11
C ARG A 29 7.54 11.00 10.97
N GLU A 30 7.19 10.50 9.79
CA GLU A 30 5.90 9.84 9.52
C GLU A 30 5.76 8.55 10.33
N LEU A 31 6.83 7.77 10.42
CA LEU A 31 6.86 6.55 11.22
C LEU A 31 6.66 6.85 12.70
N MET A 32 7.39 7.83 13.26
CA MET A 32 7.20 8.23 14.66
C MET A 32 5.79 8.73 14.93
N TYR A 33 5.22 9.54 14.02
CA TYR A 33 3.84 10.01 14.13
C TYR A 33 2.85 8.83 14.17
N ILE A 34 2.93 7.92 13.20
CA ILE A 34 2.06 6.74 13.16
C ILE A 34 2.21 5.89 14.41
N MET A 35 3.44 5.61 14.86
CA MET A 35 3.69 4.81 16.06
C MET A 35 3.09 5.45 17.32
N GLN A 36 3.24 6.78 17.48
CA GLN A 36 2.72 7.51 18.62
C GLN A 36 1.18 7.53 18.64
N GLU A 37 0.54 7.66 17.48
CA GLU A 37 -0.91 7.72 17.37
C GLU A 37 -1.57 6.33 17.48
N VAL A 38 -0.94 5.28 16.94
CA VAL A 38 -1.36 3.89 17.15
C VAL A 38 -1.25 3.51 18.62
N ALA A 39 -0.21 3.95 19.32
CA ALA A 39 -0.08 3.73 20.77
C ALA A 39 -1.20 4.40 21.58
N GLN A 40 -1.84 5.44 21.03
CA GLN A 40 -3.03 6.09 21.61
C GLN A 40 -4.34 5.41 21.20
N GLY A 41 -4.29 4.29 20.47
CA GLY A 41 -5.45 3.51 20.06
C GLY A 41 -6.09 3.98 18.74
N ARG A 42 -5.44 4.86 17.98
CA ARG A 42 -5.94 5.27 16.67
C ARG A 42 -5.70 4.18 15.63
N ASP A 43 -6.62 4.11 14.66
CA ASP A 43 -6.55 3.15 13.57
C ASP A 43 -5.42 3.50 12.58
N LEU A 44 -4.62 2.49 12.25
CA LEU A 44 -3.46 2.61 11.36
C LEU A 44 -3.86 3.13 9.99
N MET A 45 -4.97 2.64 9.44
CA MET A 45 -5.42 2.98 8.09
C MET A 45 -5.88 4.44 8.00
N THR A 46 -6.56 4.92 9.04
CA THR A 46 -6.94 6.33 9.19
C THR A 46 -5.72 7.25 9.19
N LEU A 47 -4.67 6.91 9.96
CA LEU A 47 -3.44 7.71 10.02
C LEU A 47 -2.71 7.75 8.67
N HIS A 48 -2.76 6.67 7.90
CA HIS A 48 -2.14 6.63 6.56
C HIS A 48 -2.87 7.51 5.56
N ASN A 49 -4.20 7.64 5.69
CA ASN A 49 -5.01 8.54 4.86
C ASN A 49 -4.75 10.02 5.21
N GLU A 50 -4.63 10.36 6.50
CA GLU A 50 -4.34 11.73 6.95
C GLU A 50 -3.00 12.26 6.42
N LEU A 51 -2.04 11.37 6.24
CA LEU A 51 -0.72 11.69 5.70
C LEU A 51 -0.65 11.65 4.16
N SER A 52 -1.77 11.39 3.46
CA SER A 52 -1.82 11.24 2.00
C SER A 52 -0.73 10.28 1.45
N LEU A 53 -0.38 9.24 2.21
CA LEU A 53 0.77 8.38 1.88
C LEU A 53 0.58 7.65 0.56
N PHE A 54 -0.65 7.28 0.24
CA PHE A 54 -0.98 6.61 -1.02
C PHE A 54 -0.70 7.49 -2.24
N GLU A 55 -0.95 8.79 -2.14
CA GLU A 55 -0.66 9.76 -3.21
C GLU A 55 0.84 10.05 -3.27
N LYS A 56 1.46 10.25 -2.10
CA LYS A 56 2.88 10.57 -1.98
C LYS A 56 3.79 9.45 -2.48
N TYR A 57 3.40 8.19 -2.27
CA TYR A 57 4.19 7.01 -2.60
C TYR A 57 3.55 6.17 -3.72
N GLN A 58 2.66 6.74 -4.53
CA GLN A 58 1.90 5.99 -5.54
C GLN A 58 2.77 5.11 -6.44
N ILE A 59 3.92 5.63 -6.92
CA ILE A 59 4.86 4.88 -7.76
C ILE A 59 5.50 3.71 -6.99
N ASP A 60 5.95 3.96 -5.76
CA ASP A 60 6.56 2.91 -4.92
C ASP A 60 5.54 1.83 -4.55
N MET A 61 4.29 2.23 -4.35
CA MET A 61 3.16 1.32 -4.10
C MET A 61 2.88 0.45 -5.32
N LEU A 62 2.87 1.01 -6.53
CA LEU A 62 2.70 0.27 -7.78
C LEU A 62 3.79 -0.80 -7.97
N ARG A 63 5.06 -0.41 -7.77
CA ARG A 63 6.20 -1.34 -7.83
C ARG A 63 6.11 -2.45 -6.78
N MET A 64 5.71 -2.09 -5.56
CA MET A 64 5.57 -3.04 -4.47
C MET A 64 4.45 -4.06 -4.74
N MET A 65 3.32 -3.62 -5.30
CA MET A 65 2.23 -4.52 -5.71
C MET A 65 2.69 -5.52 -6.78
N GLU A 66 3.52 -5.10 -7.73
CA GLU A 66 4.11 -6.00 -8.73
C GLU A 66 4.98 -7.08 -8.07
N ILE A 67 5.83 -6.71 -7.11
CA ILE A 67 6.66 -7.66 -6.36
C ILE A 67 5.79 -8.67 -5.62
N ILE A 68 4.70 -8.22 -5.00
CA ILE A 68 3.77 -9.09 -4.27
C ILE A 68 3.06 -10.05 -5.22
N ARG A 69 2.60 -9.58 -6.37
CA ARG A 69 1.96 -10.42 -7.41
C ARG A 69 2.90 -11.52 -7.90
N HIS A 70 4.16 -11.20 -8.16
CA HIS A 70 5.14 -12.19 -8.59
C HIS A 70 5.49 -13.20 -7.50
N ARG A 71 5.49 -12.77 -6.23
CA ARG A 71 5.86 -13.62 -5.10
C ARG A 71 4.72 -14.50 -4.62
N TYR A 72 3.48 -14.03 -4.69
CA TYR A 72 2.28 -14.71 -4.19
C TYR A 72 1.18 -14.78 -5.28
N PRO A 73 1.45 -15.40 -6.44
CA PRO A 73 0.52 -15.38 -7.56
C PRO A 73 -0.83 -16.07 -7.23
N ASP A 74 -0.82 -17.07 -6.35
CA ASP A 74 -2.01 -17.86 -6.00
C ASP A 74 -2.87 -17.21 -4.90
N GLU A 75 -2.34 -16.23 -4.17
CA GLU A 75 -3.04 -15.55 -3.06
C GLU A 75 -3.66 -14.21 -3.50
N VAL A 76 -3.20 -13.66 -4.62
CA VAL A 76 -3.67 -12.38 -5.14
C VAL A 76 -5.02 -12.57 -5.83
N VAL A 77 -6.03 -11.88 -5.30
CA VAL A 77 -7.41 -11.99 -5.78
C VAL A 77 -7.66 -11.13 -7.03
N MET A 78 -6.78 -10.16 -7.31
CA MET A 78 -7.04 -9.16 -8.34
C MET A 78 -5.75 -8.60 -8.96
N ASP A 79 -5.77 -8.36 -10.26
CA ASP A 79 -4.60 -7.92 -11.01
C ASP A 79 -4.51 -6.39 -11.11
N THR A 80 -3.29 -5.84 -10.98
CA THR A 80 -2.99 -4.41 -11.13
C THR A 80 -2.40 -4.06 -12.51
N SER A 81 -2.23 -5.04 -13.40
CA SER A 81 -1.58 -4.87 -14.71
C SER A 81 -2.18 -3.74 -15.56
N GLN A 82 -3.50 -3.48 -15.45
CA GLN A 82 -4.16 -2.39 -16.17
C GLN A 82 -3.65 -1.00 -15.76
N TRP A 83 -3.30 -0.77 -14.50
CA TRP A 83 -2.84 0.55 -14.05
C TRP A 83 -1.43 0.85 -14.55
N LEU A 84 -0.60 -0.19 -14.68
CA LEU A 84 0.76 -0.09 -15.21
C LEU A 84 0.76 0.12 -16.72
N SER A 85 -0.22 -0.40 -17.45
CA SER A 85 -0.34 -0.17 -18.89
C SER A 85 -0.72 1.27 -19.24
N GLU A 86 -1.54 1.93 -18.42
CA GLU A 86 -2.00 3.31 -18.67
C GLU A 86 -0.89 4.35 -18.40
N GLU A 87 0.02 4.09 -17.45
CA GLU A 87 1.16 4.99 -17.19
C GLU A 87 2.34 4.78 -18.16
N ASN A 88 2.49 3.59 -18.76
CA ASN A 88 3.49 3.35 -19.81
C ASN A 88 3.16 3.99 -21.17
N THR A 89 1.92 4.46 -21.36
CA THR A 89 1.49 5.19 -22.57
C THR A 89 1.83 6.69 -22.55
N PHE A 90 2.39 7.22 -21.46
CA PHE A 90 2.86 8.61 -21.36
C PHE A 90 4.38 8.76 -21.56
N GLN A 91 4.99 7.91 -22.39
CA GLN A 91 6.39 8.06 -22.85
C GLN A 91 6.50 9.00 -24.05
#